data_AF-A0A2U2MVR9-F1
#
_entry.id   AF-A0A2U2MVR9-F1
#
_cell.length_a   1.000
_cell.length_b   1.000
_cell.length_c   1.000
_cell.angle_alpha   90.00
_cell.angle_beta   90.00
_cell.angle_gamma   90.00
#
_symmetry.space_group_name_H-M   'P 1'
#
loop_
_entity.id
_entity.type
_entity.pdbx_description
1 polymer ?
#
loop_
_entity_poly.entity_id
_entity_poly.type
_entity_poly.pdbx_seq_one_letter_code
_entity_poly.pdbx_strand_id
1 'polypeptide(L)' 'MSAGVLLKRVRDPVEEGDGTRVLVDRVWPRGVRKADAAVDRWLKEVA' A
#
# COMPACT_ATOMS: atom_id res chain seq x y z
N MET A 1 -1.29 3.16 -22.75
CA MET A 1 -2.15 2.40 -21.84
C MET A 1 -2.13 3.12 -20.50
N SER A 2 -3.28 3.57 -19.99
CA SER A 2 -3.33 4.14 -18.64
C SER A 2 -3.37 2.99 -17.65
N ALA A 3 -2.43 2.94 -16.71
CA ALA A 3 -2.52 2.02 -15.58
C ALA A 3 -3.56 2.60 -14.59
N GLY A 4 -4.61 1.84 -14.29
CA GLY A 4 -5.61 2.24 -13.30
C GLY A 4 -5.02 2.24 -11.89
N VAL A 5 -5.42 3.20 -11.06
CA VAL A 5 -5.10 3.21 -9.63
C VAL A 5 -6.27 2.58 -8.88
N LEU A 6 -5.97 1.55 -8.08
CA LEU A 6 -6.95 0.87 -7.25
C LEU A 6 -6.71 1.22 -5.78
N LEU A 7 -7.79 1.40 -5.02
CA LEU A 7 -7.72 1.61 -3.59
C LEU A 7 -7.90 0.27 -2.87
N LYS A 8 -6.97 -0.07 -1.98
CA LYS A 8 -7.03 -1.25 -1.12
C LYS A 8 -6.56 -0.88 0.28
N ARG A 9 -7.18 -1.43 1.33
CA ARG A 9 -6.71 -1.15 2.69
C ARG A 9 -5.46 -1.95 2.98
N VAL A 10 -4.56 -1.39 3.79
CA VAL A 10 -3.33 -2.05 4.22
C VAL A 10 -3.57 -3.38 4.97
N ARG A 11 -4.77 -3.55 5.56
CA ARG A 11 -5.19 -4.74 6.31
C ARG A 11 -5.90 -5.78 5.44
N ASP A 12 -6.29 -5.41 4.23
CA ASP A 12 -6.91 -6.36 3.31
C ASP A 12 -5.81 -7.36 2.85
N PRO A 13 -6.15 -8.64 2.68
CA PRO A 13 -5.17 -9.66 2.30
C PRO A 13 -4.56 -9.36 0.94
N VAL A 14 -3.31 -9.79 0.74
CA VAL A 14 -2.63 -9.66 -0.56
C VAL A 14 -3.28 -10.59 -1.58
N GLU A 15 -3.54 -10.09 -2.78
CA GLU A 15 -4.13 -10.83 -3.88
C GLU A 15 -3.23 -10.75 -5.12
N GLU A 16 -3.27 -11.77 -5.99
CA GLU A 16 -2.43 -11.84 -7.20
C GLU A 16 -2.62 -10.65 -8.15
N GLY A 17 -3.76 -9.97 -8.08
CA GLY A 17 -4.08 -8.78 -8.89
C GLY A 17 -3.63 -7.43 -8.31
N ASP A 18 -3.02 -7.40 -7.12
CA ASP A 18 -2.67 -6.14 -6.45
C ASP A 18 -1.56 -5.36 -7.15
N GLY A 19 -0.75 -6.02 -7.98
CA GLY A 19 0.39 -5.40 -8.64
C GLY A 19 1.37 -4.80 -7.64
N THR A 20 1.67 -3.51 -7.79
CA THR A 20 2.56 -2.77 -6.86
C THR A 20 1.75 -1.99 -5.83
N ARG A 21 1.96 -2.29 -4.54
CA ARG A 21 1.28 -1.64 -3.41
C ARG A 21 2.11 -0.49 -2.88
N VAL A 22 1.58 0.73 -3.01
CA VAL A 22 2.24 1.97 -2.58
C VAL A 22 1.50 2.59 -1.41
N LEU A 23 2.23 2.86 -0.32
CA LEU A 23 1.75 3.70 0.77
C LEU A 23 2.22 5.14 0.51
N VAL A 24 1.29 6.09 0.49
CA VAL A 24 1.61 7.52 0.30
C VAL A 24 1.55 8.31 1.60
N ASP A 25 0.78 7.86 2.60
CA ASP A 25 0.65 8.57 3.88
C ASP A 25 1.99 8.68 4.62
N ARG A 26 2.27 9.85 5.22
CA ARG A 26 3.48 10.05 6.05
C ARG A 26 3.49 9.20 7.31
N VAL A 27 2.32 8.82 7.80
CA VAL A 27 2.14 8.09 9.06
C VAL A 27 1.84 6.64 8.77
N TRP A 28 2.57 5.73 9.43
CA TRP A 28 2.32 4.31 9.31
C TRP A 28 0.98 3.92 9.98
N PRO A 29 0.16 3.05 9.36
CA PRO A 29 -1.10 2.60 9.94
C PRO A 29 -0.92 1.93 11.31
N ARG A 30 -1.68 2.39 12.31
CA ARG A 30 -1.64 1.81 13.66
C ARG A 30 -2.13 0.36 13.65
N GLY A 31 -1.49 -0.48 14.47
CA GLY A 31 -1.86 -1.89 14.62
C GLY A 31 -1.48 -2.77 13.44
N VAL A 32 -0.68 -2.27 12.49
CA VAL A 32 -0.21 -3.03 11.33
C VAL A 32 1.30 -3.19 11.44
N ARG A 33 1.81 -4.42 11.41
CA ARG A 33 3.26 -4.65 11.34
C ARG A 33 3.74 -4.40 9.91
N LYS A 34 4.95 -3.85 9.74
CA LYS A 34 5.55 -3.64 8.41
C LYS A 34 5.61 -4.91 7.56
N ALA A 35 5.92 -6.04 8.19
CA ALA A 35 5.98 -7.34 7.52
C ALA A 35 4.61 -7.82 6.99
N ASP A 36 3.51 -7.48 7.68
CA ASP A 36 2.16 -7.93 7.30
C ASP A 36 1.52 -7.01 6.26
N ALA A 37 2.01 -5.77 6.14
CA ALA A 37 1.39 -4.75 5.31
C ALA A 37 1.61 -4.96 3.81
N ALA A 38 2.60 -5.75 3.41
CA ALA A 38 2.99 -6.00 2.02
C ALA A 38 2.96 -4.71 1.17
N VAL A 39 3.63 -3.67 1.69
CA VAL A 39 3.84 -2.38 1.03
C VAL A 39 5.18 -2.45 0.31
N ASP A 40 5.17 -2.35 -1.02
CA ASP A 40 6.38 -2.40 -1.84
C ASP A 40 7.14 -1.09 -1.80
N ARG A 41 6.42 0.03 -1.73
CA ARG A 41 6.99 1.39 -1.70
C ARG A 41 6.25 2.26 -0.71
N TRP A 42 7.00 3.02 0.08
CA TRP A 42 6.46 4.03 0.99
C TRP A 42 6.95 5.42 0.58
N LEU A 43 6.11 6.15 -0.14
CA LEU A 43 6.41 7.46 -0.70
C LEU A 43 5.92 8.56 0.24
N LYS A 44 6.61 8.76 1.37
CA LYS A 44 6.20 9.75 2.39
C LYS A 44 6.12 11.18 1.87
N GLU A 45 6.95 11.51 0.89
CA GLU A 45 7.09 12.87 0.37
C GLU A 45 5.92 13.31 -0.53
N VAL A 46 5.05 12.38 -0.95
CA VAL A 46 3.92 12.70 -1.83
C VAL A 46 2.59 12.90 -1.09
N ALA A 47 2.58 12.70 0.23
CA ALA A 47 1.42 12.98 1.09
C ALA A 47 1.28 14.46 1.43
#